data_AF-A0A9D8AZQ9-F1
#
_entry.id   AF-A0A9D8AZQ9-F1
#
_cell.length_a   1.000
_cell.length_b   1.000
_cell.length_c   1.000
_cell.angle_alpha   90.00
_cell.angle_beta   90.00
_cell.angle_gamma   90.00
#
_symmetry.space_group_name_H-M   'P 1'
#
loop_
_entity.id
_entity.type
_entity.pdbx_description
1 polymer ?
#
loop_
_entity_poly.entity_id
_entity_poly.type
_entity_poly.pdbx_seq_one_letter_code
_entity_poly.pdbx_strand_id
1 'polypeptide(L)'
;MSHLESTVFATLRKTGIRFYILFGVLAALVVWGVFAYIYQLIEGLGVTGLSRPVYWGIYLTNFVFFIGISHAGTLISAILRVTQANWRRSITRIAEAVTVFALCVGGLQILIDMGRPDRILNMIFYGRYQSVFLWDLTCIGIYFMSSITYLYLPMIPDFARMRDKLTDIARWRKWLYTLAALGWKGNHEQHRRLEIAIAIMAIAIIPIAVSVHTVVSWIFGMTVQPMWHSTIFGPYFVVGAIFSGIATLFIAMAIMRKVLRLEAWLTDKQFDYLGLLLLVMSAFWCYFTFAEYLTTVYSALTHEMHVADAKLYGEYAWAFWLMVFCNAVVPFAILTRRAGRTVMGTVIASVFINIGMWLERFTIVAPTLTRPSLAFEHAIYQPSWVEISITVGSLALFALLFVIFFKLFPSLAIWEVEEGIEIEERNRINKQLSLEDLRAMEKA
;
A
#
# COMPACT_ATOMS: atom_id res chain seq x y z
N MET A 1 -25.03 -23.25 1.11
CA MET A 1 -23.88 -22.33 1.09
C MET A 1 -22.80 -22.97 0.25
N SER A 2 -22.16 -22.21 -0.65
CA SER A 2 -21.01 -22.72 -1.41
C SER A 2 -19.83 -23.03 -0.48
N HIS A 3 -18.87 -23.86 -0.92
CA HIS A 3 -17.66 -24.17 -0.13
C HIS A 3 -16.83 -22.90 0.16
N LEU A 4 -16.83 -21.95 -0.78
CA LEU A 4 -16.25 -20.62 -0.60
C LEU A 4 -16.98 -19.84 0.49
N GLU A 5 -18.31 -19.74 0.42
CA GLU A 5 -19.10 -19.04 1.42
C GLU A 5 -18.90 -19.59 2.84
N SER A 6 -18.89 -20.92 3.00
CA SER A 6 -18.72 -21.53 4.32
C SER A 6 -17.33 -21.28 4.88
N THR A 7 -16.29 -21.31 4.03
CA THR A 7 -14.91 -21.04 4.45
C THR A 7 -14.72 -19.57 4.84
N VAL A 8 -15.23 -18.63 4.04
CA VAL A 8 -15.15 -17.19 4.33
C VAL A 8 -15.99 -16.82 5.56
N PHE A 9 -17.17 -17.40 5.77
CA PHE A 9 -17.98 -17.08 6.95
C PHE A 9 -17.48 -17.76 8.23
N ALA A 10 -16.78 -18.91 8.13
CA ALA A 10 -16.19 -19.55 9.29
C ALA A 10 -15.15 -18.66 10.00
N THR A 11 -14.39 -17.86 9.25
CA THR A 11 -13.40 -16.92 9.81
C THR A 11 -14.05 -15.77 10.59
N LEU A 12 -15.27 -15.37 10.21
CA LEU A 12 -16.04 -14.33 10.88
C LEU A 12 -16.65 -14.82 12.21
N ARG A 13 -17.00 -16.11 12.29
CA ARG A 13 -17.65 -16.73 13.45
C ARG A 13 -16.67 -17.16 14.54
N LYS A 14 -15.56 -17.81 14.20
CA LYS A 14 -14.63 -18.37 15.20
C LYS A 14 -13.51 -17.39 15.54
N THR A 15 -13.32 -17.08 16.81
CA THR A 15 -12.13 -16.37 17.33
C THR A 15 -11.30 -17.35 18.16
N GLY A 16 -10.04 -17.55 17.77
CA GLY A 16 -9.09 -18.35 18.56
C GLY A 16 -8.30 -17.49 19.54
N ILE A 17 -7.67 -18.11 20.53
CA ILE A 17 -6.82 -17.40 21.50
C ILE A 17 -5.66 -16.63 20.84
N ARG A 18 -5.10 -17.18 19.75
CA ARG A 18 -4.05 -16.52 18.96
C ARG A 18 -4.48 -15.17 18.40
N PHE A 19 -5.77 -15.02 18.04
CA PHE A 19 -6.32 -13.74 17.58
C PHE A 19 -6.33 -12.71 18.70
N TYR A 20 -6.77 -13.09 19.90
CA TYR A 20 -6.81 -12.18 21.05
C TYR A 20 -5.40 -11.77 21.51
N ILE A 21 -4.43 -12.69 21.47
CA ILE A 21 -3.02 -12.37 21.75
C ILE A 21 -2.49 -11.37 20.72
N LEU A 22 -2.67 -11.64 19.41
CA LEU A 22 -2.24 -10.74 18.34
C LEU A 22 -2.89 -9.36 18.48
N PHE A 23 -4.21 -9.32 18.70
CA PHE A 23 -4.95 -8.09 18.91
C PHE A 23 -4.43 -7.32 20.14
N GLY A 24 -4.22 -8.00 21.26
CA GLY A 24 -3.72 -7.39 22.49
C GLY A 24 -2.32 -6.80 22.33
N VAL A 25 -1.41 -7.51 21.65
CA VAL A 25 -0.05 -7.02 21.36
C VAL A 25 -0.10 -5.81 20.43
N LEU A 26 -0.85 -5.89 19.32
CA LEU A 26 -0.98 -4.77 18.40
C LEU A 26 -1.63 -3.54 19.06
N ALA A 27 -2.69 -3.74 19.84
CA ALA A 27 -3.34 -2.68 20.58
C ALA A 27 -2.41 -2.04 21.61
N ALA A 28 -1.59 -2.83 22.34
CA ALA A 28 -0.60 -2.30 23.27
C ALA A 28 0.45 -1.42 22.57
N LEU A 29 0.94 -1.84 21.40
CA LEU A 29 1.89 -1.05 20.60
C LEU A 29 1.25 0.24 20.07
N VAL A 30 -0.03 0.21 19.67
CA VAL A 30 -0.76 1.42 19.27
C VAL A 30 -0.92 2.37 20.46
N VAL A 31 -1.30 1.86 21.63
CA VAL A 31 -1.41 2.67 22.86
C VAL A 31 -0.05 3.28 23.22
N TRP A 32 1.04 2.54 23.07
CA TRP A 32 2.40 3.06 23.26
C TRP A 32 2.74 4.19 22.29
N GLY A 33 2.41 4.04 21.00
CA GLY A 33 2.58 5.10 20.01
C GLY A 33 1.74 6.34 20.31
N VAL A 34 0.48 6.15 20.77
CA VAL A 34 -0.40 7.26 21.19
C VAL A 34 0.16 7.96 22.43
N PHE A 35 0.70 7.21 23.40
CA PHE A 35 1.36 7.79 24.56
C PHE A 35 2.57 8.66 24.16
N ALA A 36 3.44 8.16 23.28
CA ALA A 36 4.57 8.92 22.76
C ALA A 36 4.13 10.18 22.00
N TYR A 37 3.04 10.11 21.24
CA TYR A 37 2.47 11.28 20.57
C TYR A 37 1.87 12.30 21.55
N ILE A 38 1.16 11.86 22.59
CA ILE A 38 0.65 12.76 23.64
C ILE A 38 1.82 13.46 24.35
N TYR A 39 2.88 12.73 24.66
CA TYR A 39 4.10 13.31 25.23
C TYR A 39 4.70 14.38 24.30
N GLN A 40 4.81 14.12 23.00
CA GLN A 40 5.24 15.11 22.01
C GLN A 40 4.31 16.32 21.92
N LEU A 41 3.00 16.16 22.04
CA LEU A 41 2.06 17.28 22.00
C LEU A 41 2.21 18.21 23.21
N ILE A 42 2.57 17.67 24.36
CA ILE A 42 2.74 18.41 25.61
C ILE A 42 4.09 19.12 25.64
N GLU A 43 5.17 18.39 25.34
CA GLU A 43 6.55 18.91 25.41
C GLU A 43 6.99 19.62 24.11
N GLY A 44 6.20 19.50 23.04
CA GLY A 44 6.49 20.04 21.71
C GLY A 44 7.46 19.16 20.91
N LEU A 45 7.73 19.58 19.66
CA LEU A 45 8.61 18.85 18.73
C LEU A 45 10.07 18.74 19.21
N GLY A 46 10.47 19.46 20.27
CA GLY A 46 11.83 19.38 20.81
C GLY A 46 12.21 18.01 21.39
N VAL A 47 11.24 17.14 21.65
CA VAL A 47 11.50 15.75 22.08
C VAL A 47 11.88 14.81 20.93
N THR A 48 11.72 15.28 19.69
CA THR A 48 12.13 14.57 18.48
C THR A 48 13.63 14.77 18.22
N GLY A 49 14.19 14.01 17.28
CA GLY A 49 15.53 14.23 16.74
C GLY A 49 15.59 15.34 15.69
N LEU A 50 14.49 16.06 15.45
CA LEU A 50 14.44 17.18 14.51
C LEU A 50 15.25 18.35 15.07
N SER A 51 15.96 19.03 14.18
CA SER A 51 16.82 20.16 14.52
C SER A 51 16.86 21.16 13.38
N ARG A 52 17.68 22.21 13.49
CA ARG A 52 18.03 23.03 12.32
C ARG A 52 19.39 22.55 11.83
N PRO A 53 19.57 22.24 10.54
CA PRO A 53 18.63 22.38 9.41
C PRO A 53 17.63 21.21 9.19
N VAL A 54 17.65 20.13 9.98
CA VAL A 54 16.81 18.94 9.75
C VAL A 54 15.40 19.08 10.34
N TYR A 55 14.51 19.75 9.60
CA TYR A 55 13.12 19.97 10.00
C TYR A 55 12.15 18.82 9.65
N TRP A 56 12.56 17.88 8.79
CA TRP A 56 11.82 16.66 8.53
C TRP A 56 12.70 15.43 8.72
N GLY A 57 12.11 14.42 9.34
CA GLY A 57 12.77 13.17 9.67
C GLY A 57 11.88 11.99 9.34
N ILE A 58 11.82 11.02 10.25
CA ILE A 58 11.11 9.76 9.97
C ILE A 58 9.60 9.91 9.87
N TYR A 59 8.97 10.97 10.39
CA TYR A 59 7.54 11.20 10.17
C TYR A 59 7.23 11.42 8.69
N LEU A 60 8.03 12.24 8.00
CA LEU A 60 7.87 12.43 6.57
C LEU A 60 8.29 11.18 5.79
N THR A 61 9.34 10.48 6.22
CA THR A 61 9.71 9.16 5.65
C THR A 61 8.54 8.17 5.73
N ASN A 62 7.91 8.04 6.89
CA ASN A 62 6.77 7.16 7.12
C ASN A 62 5.56 7.60 6.32
N PHE A 63 5.29 8.90 6.24
CA PHE A 63 4.22 9.46 5.42
C PHE A 63 4.38 8.98 3.97
N VAL A 64 5.51 9.29 3.33
CA VAL A 64 5.73 8.92 1.92
C VAL A 64 5.72 7.41 1.74
N PHE A 65 6.25 6.65 2.70
CA PHE A 65 6.26 5.20 2.67
C PHE A 65 4.84 4.60 2.73
N PHE A 66 4.00 5.02 3.69
CA PHE A 66 2.62 4.53 3.81
C PHE A 66 1.73 4.99 2.66
N ILE A 67 1.86 6.24 2.19
CA ILE A 67 1.19 6.66 0.96
C ILE A 67 1.68 5.82 -0.23
N GLY A 68 2.98 5.52 -0.31
CA GLY A 68 3.55 4.60 -1.30
C GLY A 68 2.91 3.21 -1.28
N ILE A 69 2.86 2.56 -0.12
CA ILE A 69 2.20 1.26 0.10
C ILE A 69 0.75 1.29 -0.41
N SER A 70 0.07 2.41 -0.20
CA SER A 70 -1.34 2.51 -0.53
C SER A 70 -1.63 2.35 -2.03
N HIS A 71 -0.68 2.68 -2.91
CA HIS A 71 -0.92 2.63 -4.36
C HIS A 71 -1.14 1.22 -4.87
N ALA A 72 -0.38 0.23 -4.42
CA ALA A 72 -0.46 -1.09 -5.05
C ALA A 72 -1.79 -1.81 -4.85
N GLY A 73 -2.61 -1.40 -3.89
CA GLY A 73 -3.86 -2.09 -3.67
C GLY A 73 -4.93 -1.70 -4.69
N THR A 74 -5.42 -0.47 -4.62
CA THR A 74 -6.48 0.02 -5.51
C THR A 74 -5.99 0.26 -6.93
N LEU A 75 -4.74 0.70 -7.14
CA LEU A 75 -4.19 0.89 -8.50
C LEU A 75 -4.05 -0.45 -9.23
N ILE A 76 -3.47 -1.47 -8.59
CA ILE A 76 -3.32 -2.79 -9.23
C ILE A 76 -4.68 -3.46 -9.37
N SER A 77 -5.57 -3.39 -8.37
CA SER A 77 -6.94 -3.89 -8.51
C SER A 77 -7.66 -3.25 -9.71
N ALA A 78 -7.54 -1.93 -9.87
CA ALA A 78 -8.12 -1.18 -10.98
C ALA A 78 -7.50 -1.55 -12.33
N ILE A 79 -6.16 -1.55 -12.45
CA ILE A 79 -5.45 -1.93 -13.69
C ILE A 79 -5.84 -3.36 -14.09
N LEU A 80 -5.75 -4.31 -13.16
CA LEU A 80 -6.08 -5.72 -13.44
C LEU A 80 -7.55 -5.90 -13.83
N ARG A 81 -8.45 -5.06 -13.29
CA ARG A 81 -9.86 -5.06 -13.70
C ARG A 81 -10.03 -4.54 -15.11
N VAL A 82 -9.40 -3.42 -15.44
CA VAL A 82 -9.43 -2.83 -16.79
C VAL A 82 -8.83 -3.80 -17.82
N THR A 83 -7.73 -4.49 -17.47
CA THR A 83 -7.11 -5.51 -18.34
C THR A 83 -7.82 -6.86 -18.33
N GLN A 84 -8.98 -6.98 -17.67
CA GLN A 84 -9.77 -8.22 -17.58
C GLN A 84 -8.97 -9.43 -17.06
N ALA A 85 -8.01 -9.20 -16.17
CA ALA A 85 -7.21 -10.26 -15.57
C ALA A 85 -8.08 -11.06 -14.57
N ASN A 86 -8.54 -12.24 -14.97
CA ASN A 86 -9.45 -13.07 -14.16
C ASN A 86 -8.84 -13.57 -12.84
N TRP A 87 -7.51 -13.72 -12.75
CA TRP A 87 -6.82 -14.18 -11.53
C TRP A 87 -6.84 -13.14 -10.39
N ARG A 88 -7.19 -11.88 -10.68
CA ARG A 88 -7.24 -10.80 -9.69
C ARG A 88 -8.32 -11.00 -8.62
N ARG A 89 -9.38 -11.75 -8.93
CA ARG A 89 -10.63 -11.78 -8.15
C ARG A 89 -10.43 -12.26 -6.70
N SER A 90 -9.42 -13.09 -6.45
CA SER A 90 -9.08 -13.56 -5.10
C SER A 90 -8.17 -12.61 -4.31
N ILE A 91 -7.64 -11.55 -4.93
CA ILE A 91 -6.71 -10.60 -4.30
C ILE A 91 -7.29 -9.21 -4.13
N THR A 92 -8.31 -8.82 -4.90
CA THR A 92 -8.87 -7.45 -4.95
C THR A 92 -9.20 -6.90 -3.57
N ARG A 93 -9.92 -7.67 -2.75
CA ARG A 93 -10.33 -7.25 -1.40
C ARG A 93 -9.14 -6.99 -0.46
N ILE A 94 -8.13 -7.86 -0.50
CA ILE A 94 -6.92 -7.73 0.32
C ILE A 94 -6.14 -6.49 -0.12
N ALA A 95 -5.98 -6.33 -1.43
CA ALA A 95 -5.30 -5.21 -2.06
C ALA A 95 -5.97 -3.87 -1.68
N GLU A 96 -7.27 -3.74 -1.91
CA GLU A 96 -8.04 -2.53 -1.62
C GLU A 96 -8.03 -2.19 -0.10
N ALA A 97 -8.08 -3.19 0.78
CA ALA A 97 -7.96 -2.98 2.22
C ALA A 97 -6.57 -2.46 2.64
N VAL A 98 -5.48 -3.01 2.08
CA VAL A 98 -4.12 -2.48 2.28
C VAL A 98 -4.07 -1.00 1.93
N THR A 99 -4.71 -0.59 0.83
CA THR A 99 -4.74 0.81 0.40
C THR A 99 -5.38 1.72 1.42
N VAL A 100 -6.62 1.40 1.82
CA VAL A 100 -7.39 2.27 2.70
C VAL A 100 -6.69 2.44 4.05
N PHE A 101 -6.14 1.36 4.62
CA PHE A 101 -5.46 1.45 5.92
C PHE A 101 -4.09 2.10 5.82
N ALA A 102 -3.36 1.89 4.73
CA ALA A 102 -2.10 2.60 4.50
C ALA A 102 -2.33 4.11 4.32
N LEU A 103 -3.41 4.54 3.63
CA LEU A 103 -3.79 5.95 3.55
C LEU A 103 -4.16 6.54 4.90
N CYS A 104 -4.95 5.82 5.71
CA CYS A 104 -5.25 6.26 7.08
C CYS A 104 -3.98 6.52 7.88
N VAL A 105 -3.07 5.55 7.91
CA VAL A 105 -1.84 5.64 8.72
C VAL A 105 -0.86 6.65 8.15
N GLY A 106 -0.74 6.74 6.83
CA GLY A 106 0.09 7.72 6.13
C GLY A 106 -0.38 9.14 6.42
N GLY A 107 -1.67 9.44 6.22
CA GLY A 107 -2.24 10.77 6.49
C GLY A 107 -2.07 11.22 7.94
N LEU A 108 -2.13 10.28 8.91
CA LEU A 108 -1.86 10.58 10.31
C LEU A 108 -0.43 11.06 10.57
N GLN A 109 0.57 10.64 9.78
CA GLN A 109 1.97 11.07 9.99
C GLN A 109 2.13 12.58 9.82
N ILE A 110 1.42 13.19 8.87
CA ILE A 110 1.46 14.65 8.66
C ILE A 110 0.86 15.37 9.86
N LEU A 111 -0.23 14.85 10.45
CA LEU A 111 -0.81 15.43 11.66
C LEU A 111 0.14 15.35 12.84
N ILE A 112 0.87 14.23 12.96
CA ILE A 112 1.83 14.01 14.03
C ILE A 112 3.04 14.94 13.90
N ASP A 113 3.50 15.21 12.68
CA ASP A 113 4.62 16.11 12.41
C ASP A 113 4.27 17.60 12.65
N MET A 114 2.98 17.96 12.72
CA MET A 114 2.58 19.35 12.99
C MET A 114 2.92 19.78 14.41
N GLY A 115 3.61 20.92 14.55
CA GLY A 115 3.83 21.54 15.87
C GLY A 115 2.56 22.11 16.51
N ARG A 116 1.51 22.39 15.73
CA ARG A 116 0.21 22.92 16.19
C ARG A 116 -0.97 22.28 15.43
N PRO A 117 -1.26 21.00 15.69
CA PRO A 117 -2.34 20.30 14.98
C PRO A 117 -3.73 20.86 15.31
N ASP A 118 -3.87 21.59 16.44
CA ASP A 118 -5.07 22.33 16.83
C ASP A 118 -5.52 23.35 15.76
N ARG A 119 -4.59 23.81 14.92
CA ARG A 119 -4.83 24.83 13.89
C ARG A 119 -5.06 24.28 12.49
N ILE A 120 -5.21 22.97 12.33
CA ILE A 120 -5.31 22.35 11.00
C ILE A 120 -6.42 22.92 10.13
N LEU A 121 -7.55 23.33 10.73
CA LEU A 121 -8.66 23.92 10.00
C LEU A 121 -8.30 25.24 9.28
N ASN A 122 -7.26 25.94 9.72
CA ASN A 122 -6.77 27.13 9.02
C ASN A 122 -6.24 26.80 7.62
N MET A 123 -5.77 25.57 7.40
CA MET A 123 -5.35 25.09 6.08
C MET A 123 -6.54 25.05 5.10
N ILE A 124 -7.75 24.77 5.60
CA ILE A 124 -8.97 24.75 4.78
C ILE A 124 -9.51 26.17 4.55
N PHE A 125 -9.56 26.99 5.60
CA PHE A 125 -10.19 28.32 5.52
C PHE A 125 -9.30 29.42 4.94
N TYR A 126 -7.98 29.34 5.18
CA TYR A 126 -7.01 30.38 4.83
C TYR A 126 -5.85 29.86 3.99
N GLY A 127 -5.97 28.63 3.48
CA GLY A 127 -4.95 27.97 2.68
C GLY A 127 -4.62 28.71 1.39
N ARG A 128 -3.33 28.79 1.06
CA ARG A 128 -2.84 29.32 -0.23
C ARG A 128 -2.56 28.17 -1.19
N TYR A 129 -3.39 28.00 -2.22
CA TYR A 129 -3.27 26.92 -3.21
C TYR A 129 -1.97 26.94 -4.04
N GLN A 130 -1.11 27.95 -3.88
CA GLN A 130 0.26 27.91 -4.41
C GLN A 130 1.17 26.94 -3.64
N SER A 131 0.78 26.53 -2.43
CA SER A 131 1.53 25.56 -1.62
C SER A 131 1.24 24.14 -2.05
N VAL A 132 2.30 23.38 -2.33
CA VAL A 132 2.21 21.95 -2.69
C VAL A 132 1.57 21.11 -1.57
N PHE A 133 1.69 21.52 -0.30
CA PHE A 133 1.04 20.83 0.83
C PHE A 133 -0.50 20.83 0.73
N LEU A 134 -1.10 21.85 0.13
CA LEU A 134 -2.55 21.85 -0.10
C LEU A 134 -2.96 20.94 -1.25
N TRP A 135 -2.12 20.82 -2.27
CA TRP A 135 -2.35 19.85 -3.34
C TRP A 135 -2.30 18.45 -2.76
N ASP A 136 -1.33 18.18 -1.88
CA ASP A 136 -1.18 16.90 -1.19
C ASP A 136 -2.42 16.56 -0.35
N LEU A 137 -2.89 17.48 0.50
CA LEU A 137 -4.14 17.32 1.25
C LEU A 137 -5.33 17.01 0.34
N THR A 138 -5.45 17.74 -0.77
CA THR A 138 -6.57 17.60 -1.73
C THR A 138 -6.50 16.25 -2.44
N CYS A 139 -5.34 15.88 -2.97
CA CYS A 139 -5.11 14.64 -3.70
C CYS A 139 -5.29 13.42 -2.79
N ILE A 140 -4.69 13.42 -1.59
CA ILE A 140 -4.83 12.33 -0.63
C ILE A 140 -6.29 12.22 -0.16
N GLY A 141 -6.97 13.34 0.08
CA GLY A 141 -8.39 13.36 0.44
C GLY A 141 -9.27 12.73 -0.64
N ILE A 142 -9.08 13.13 -1.91
CA ILE A 142 -9.79 12.54 -3.06
C ILE A 142 -9.47 11.05 -3.16
N TYR A 143 -8.20 10.68 -3.08
CA TYR A 143 -7.78 9.29 -3.22
C TYR A 143 -8.28 8.38 -2.10
N PHE A 144 -8.33 8.89 -0.86
CA PHE A 144 -8.90 8.20 0.28
C PHE A 144 -10.40 7.95 0.08
N MET A 145 -11.16 8.98 -0.30
CA MET A 145 -12.60 8.85 -0.55
C MET A 145 -12.89 7.92 -1.73
N SER A 146 -12.12 8.03 -2.82
CA SER A 146 -12.24 7.13 -3.97
C SER A 146 -11.88 5.68 -3.61
N SER A 147 -10.84 5.47 -2.80
CA SER A 147 -10.40 4.14 -2.37
C SER A 147 -11.41 3.47 -1.43
N ILE A 148 -12.00 4.22 -0.48
CA ILE A 148 -13.10 3.71 0.35
C ILE A 148 -14.28 3.32 -0.51
N THR A 149 -14.67 4.19 -1.45
CA THR A 149 -15.80 3.93 -2.34
C THR A 149 -15.56 2.69 -3.19
N TYR A 150 -14.35 2.54 -3.74
CA TYR A 150 -13.98 1.41 -4.57
C TYR A 150 -13.88 0.09 -3.80
N LEU A 151 -13.39 0.12 -2.55
CA LEU A 151 -13.43 -1.04 -1.66
C LEU A 151 -14.88 -1.41 -1.31
N TYR A 152 -15.72 -0.41 -1.03
CA TYR A 152 -17.08 -0.58 -0.56
C TYR A 152 -18.03 -1.15 -1.62
N LEU A 153 -17.94 -0.67 -2.87
CA LEU A 153 -18.86 -1.08 -3.94
C LEU A 153 -18.93 -2.62 -4.11
N PRO A 154 -17.83 -3.37 -4.33
CA PRO A 154 -17.91 -4.82 -4.44
C PRO A 154 -18.27 -5.52 -3.13
N MET A 155 -18.29 -4.84 -1.97
CA MET A 155 -18.74 -5.45 -0.70
C MET A 155 -20.26 -5.43 -0.54
N ILE A 156 -21.00 -4.60 -1.29
CA ILE A 156 -22.46 -4.48 -1.16
C ILE A 156 -23.18 -5.84 -1.28
N PRO A 157 -22.90 -6.68 -2.30
CA PRO A 157 -23.52 -8.00 -2.39
C PRO A 157 -23.10 -8.94 -1.25
N ASP A 158 -21.84 -8.84 -0.81
CA ASP A 158 -21.32 -9.65 0.29
C ASP A 158 -22.00 -9.29 1.62
N PHE A 159 -22.25 -8.00 1.88
CA PHE A 159 -23.02 -7.54 3.05
C PHE A 159 -24.45 -8.05 3.06
N ALA A 160 -25.10 -8.09 1.90
CA ALA A 160 -26.44 -8.67 1.76
C ALA A 160 -26.44 -10.16 2.10
N ARG A 161 -25.45 -10.92 1.58
CA ARG A 161 -25.28 -12.34 1.92
C ARG A 161 -25.04 -12.54 3.42
N MET A 162 -24.24 -11.69 4.04
CA MET A 162 -23.98 -11.73 5.48
C MET A 162 -25.22 -11.41 6.31
N ARG A 163 -26.00 -10.38 5.94
CA ARG A 163 -27.28 -10.03 6.56
C ARG A 163 -28.25 -11.22 6.57
N ASP A 164 -28.33 -11.92 5.45
CA ASP A 164 -29.34 -12.95 5.21
C ASP A 164 -28.94 -14.33 5.76
N LYS A 165 -27.64 -14.69 5.68
CA LYS A 165 -27.14 -16.04 6.03
C LYS A 165 -26.51 -16.14 7.42
N LEU A 166 -26.01 -15.04 8.00
CA LEU A 166 -25.44 -15.05 9.35
C LEU A 166 -26.55 -14.82 10.38
N THR A 167 -27.14 -15.89 10.89
CA THR A 167 -28.22 -15.85 11.89
C THR A 167 -27.71 -15.82 13.33
N ASP A 168 -26.46 -16.23 13.56
CA ASP A 168 -25.80 -16.47 14.84
C ASP A 168 -24.83 -15.33 15.26
N ILE A 169 -25.08 -14.11 14.80
CA ILE A 169 -24.23 -12.94 15.05
C ILE A 169 -24.90 -11.94 16.00
N ALA A 170 -24.07 -11.15 16.70
CA ALA A 170 -24.54 -10.07 17.57
C ALA A 170 -25.45 -9.08 16.81
N ARG A 171 -26.48 -8.55 17.49
CA ARG A 171 -27.50 -7.68 16.89
C ARG A 171 -26.91 -6.45 16.19
N TRP A 172 -25.88 -5.84 16.78
CA TRP A 172 -25.20 -4.68 16.20
C TRP A 172 -24.48 -5.00 14.88
N ARG A 173 -23.91 -6.21 14.74
CA ARG A 173 -23.26 -6.67 13.49
C ARG A 173 -24.30 -6.87 12.40
N LYS A 174 -25.44 -7.48 12.74
CA LYS A 174 -26.55 -7.67 11.81
C LYS A 174 -27.12 -6.32 11.33
N TRP A 175 -27.26 -5.37 12.24
CA TRP A 175 -27.66 -4.00 11.91
C TRP A 175 -26.66 -3.32 10.97
N LEU A 176 -25.35 -3.40 11.27
CA LEU A 176 -24.28 -2.90 10.42
C LEU A 176 -24.34 -3.48 9.01
N TYR A 177 -24.46 -4.80 8.86
CA TYR A 177 -24.54 -5.44 7.55
C TYR A 177 -25.83 -5.10 6.79
N THR A 178 -26.94 -4.88 7.51
CA THR A 178 -28.21 -4.46 6.91
C THR A 178 -28.11 -3.07 6.32
N LEU A 179 -27.51 -2.13 7.05
CA LEU A 179 -27.26 -0.78 6.55
C LEU A 179 -26.25 -0.76 5.41
N ALA A 180 -25.13 -1.46 5.59
CA ALA A 180 -24.06 -1.51 4.60
C ALA A 180 -24.48 -2.18 3.28
N ALA A 181 -25.50 -3.05 3.31
CA ALA A 181 -26.05 -3.66 2.11
C ALA A 181 -26.92 -2.72 1.26
N LEU A 182 -27.26 -1.50 1.72
CA LEU A 182 -28.06 -0.50 0.97
C LEU A 182 -29.34 -1.06 0.32
N GLY A 183 -30.02 -2.00 0.99
CA GLY A 183 -31.23 -2.62 0.45
C GLY A 183 -30.99 -3.52 -0.77
N TRP A 184 -29.78 -4.03 -0.96
CA TRP A 184 -29.44 -4.99 -2.01
C TRP A 184 -30.31 -6.25 -1.94
N LYS A 185 -30.90 -6.61 -3.08
CA LYS A 185 -31.78 -7.78 -3.27
C LYS A 185 -31.22 -8.79 -4.28
N GLY A 186 -30.23 -8.41 -5.08
CA GLY A 186 -29.60 -9.27 -6.08
C GLY A 186 -30.30 -9.27 -7.44
N ASN A 187 -31.07 -8.23 -7.76
CA ASN A 187 -31.74 -8.14 -9.06
C ASN A 187 -30.73 -7.91 -10.19
N HIS A 188 -31.00 -8.39 -11.42
CA HIS A 188 -30.13 -8.19 -12.58
C HIS A 188 -29.76 -6.71 -12.82
N GLU A 189 -30.72 -5.78 -12.68
CA GLU A 189 -30.44 -4.35 -12.85
C GLU A 189 -29.52 -3.79 -11.75
N GLN A 190 -29.60 -4.32 -10.52
CA GLN A 190 -28.68 -3.92 -9.45
C GLN A 190 -27.26 -4.40 -9.74
N HIS A 191 -27.09 -5.64 -10.20
CA HIS A 191 -25.81 -6.18 -10.64
C HIS A 191 -25.21 -5.35 -11.78
N ARG A 192 -26.00 -5.07 -12.83
CA ARG A 192 -25.56 -4.24 -13.96
C ARG A 192 -25.07 -2.86 -13.53
N ARG A 193 -25.82 -2.17 -12.66
CA ARG A 193 -25.42 -0.85 -12.14
C ARG A 193 -24.17 -0.91 -11.27
N LEU A 194 -24.05 -1.95 -10.44
CA LEU A 194 -22.88 -2.15 -9.60
C LEU A 194 -21.62 -2.36 -10.46
N GLU A 195 -21.69 -3.21 -11.48
CA GLU A 195 -20.59 -3.44 -12.42
C GLU A 195 -20.17 -2.15 -13.14
N ILE A 196 -21.14 -1.35 -13.62
CA ILE A 196 -20.87 -0.05 -14.23
C ILE A 196 -20.18 0.89 -13.24
N ALA A 197 -20.68 0.98 -12.00
CA ALA A 197 -20.07 1.84 -10.98
C ALA A 197 -18.64 1.41 -10.65
N ILE A 198 -18.39 0.11 -10.49
CA ILE A 198 -17.04 -0.44 -10.24
C ILE A 198 -16.13 -0.15 -11.44
N ALA A 199 -16.62 -0.28 -12.69
CA ALA A 199 -15.84 -0.01 -13.88
C ALA A 199 -15.45 1.48 -14.00
N ILE A 200 -16.40 2.40 -13.76
CA ILE A 200 -16.14 3.84 -13.73
C ILE A 200 -15.08 4.17 -12.68
N MET A 201 -15.24 3.64 -11.46
CA MET A 201 -14.28 3.87 -10.38
C MET A 201 -12.90 3.29 -10.69
N ALA A 202 -12.82 2.12 -11.34
CA ALA A 202 -11.54 1.54 -11.76
C ALA A 202 -10.81 2.45 -12.76
N ILE A 203 -11.52 3.00 -13.74
CA ILE A 203 -10.95 3.93 -14.71
C ILE A 203 -10.52 5.23 -14.04
N ALA A 204 -11.32 5.76 -13.10
CA ALA A 204 -11.02 7.00 -12.40
C ALA A 204 -9.84 6.89 -11.42
N ILE A 205 -9.70 5.75 -10.73
CA ILE A 205 -8.64 5.55 -9.72
C ILE A 205 -7.24 5.55 -10.32
N ILE A 206 -7.07 5.07 -11.55
CA ILE A 206 -5.75 5.00 -12.19
C ILE A 206 -5.07 6.37 -12.26
N PRO A 207 -5.66 7.41 -12.88
CA PRO A 207 -5.06 8.75 -12.90
C PRO A 207 -5.01 9.41 -11.52
N ILE A 208 -5.97 9.15 -10.63
CA ILE A 208 -5.96 9.68 -9.25
C ILE A 208 -4.75 9.14 -8.48
N ALA A 209 -4.50 7.84 -8.53
CA ALA A 209 -3.37 7.21 -7.85
C ALA A 209 -2.03 7.72 -8.39
N VAL A 210 -1.88 7.84 -9.71
CA VAL A 210 -0.66 8.39 -10.32
C VAL A 210 -0.45 9.86 -9.92
N SER A 211 -1.51 10.67 -9.90
CA SER A 211 -1.40 12.09 -9.54
C SER A 211 -1.03 12.30 -8.07
N VAL A 212 -1.60 11.53 -7.14
CA VAL A 212 -1.30 11.63 -5.71
C VAL A 212 0.18 11.48 -5.43
N HIS A 213 0.81 10.41 -5.93
CA HIS A 213 2.21 10.17 -5.62
C HIS A 213 3.15 11.11 -6.40
N THR A 214 2.71 11.62 -7.55
CA THR A 214 3.41 12.70 -8.25
C THR A 214 3.39 13.98 -7.41
N VAL A 215 2.25 14.35 -6.83
CA VAL A 215 2.12 15.53 -5.96
C VAL A 215 2.94 15.38 -4.68
N VAL A 216 2.92 14.21 -4.05
CA VAL A 216 3.81 13.90 -2.90
C VAL A 216 5.28 14.12 -3.29
N SER A 217 5.69 13.67 -4.48
CA SER A 217 7.06 13.86 -4.97
C SER A 217 7.42 15.34 -5.19
N TRP A 218 6.45 16.18 -5.56
CA TRP A 218 6.66 17.61 -5.80
C TRP A 218 6.92 18.40 -4.52
N ILE A 219 6.58 17.88 -3.34
CA ILE A 219 7.02 18.45 -2.06
C ILE A 219 8.55 18.55 -2.04
N PHE A 220 9.23 17.56 -2.63
CA PHE A 220 10.68 17.56 -2.81
C PHE A 220 11.07 18.24 -4.13
N GLY A 221 10.52 17.76 -5.26
CA GLY A 221 10.87 18.18 -6.63
C GLY A 221 10.86 19.70 -6.88
N MET A 222 9.95 20.42 -6.24
CA MET A 222 9.78 21.86 -6.39
C MET A 222 10.52 22.69 -5.34
N THR A 223 11.26 22.03 -4.44
CA THR A 223 12.06 22.68 -3.39
C THR A 223 13.51 22.80 -3.85
N VAL A 224 14.15 23.94 -3.56
CA VAL A 224 15.53 24.26 -3.99
C VAL A 224 16.64 23.58 -3.15
N GLN A 225 16.31 22.50 -2.44
CA GLN A 225 17.30 21.75 -1.67
C GLN A 225 18.12 20.85 -2.59
N PRO A 226 19.42 20.63 -2.30
CA PRO A 226 20.25 19.78 -3.14
C PRO A 226 19.70 18.36 -3.25
N MET A 227 19.75 17.77 -4.43
CA MET A 227 19.20 16.47 -4.81
C MET A 227 17.67 16.36 -4.70
N TRP A 228 16.95 17.39 -4.22
CA TRP A 228 15.48 17.40 -4.26
C TRP A 228 14.95 18.06 -5.52
N HIS A 229 15.63 19.08 -6.03
CA HIS A 229 15.19 19.80 -7.21
C HIS A 229 15.41 18.98 -8.49
N SER A 230 14.49 18.06 -8.78
CA SER A 230 14.60 17.15 -9.91
C SER A 230 13.27 16.89 -10.58
N THR A 231 13.28 16.84 -11.91
CA THR A 231 12.11 16.52 -12.74
C THR A 231 11.80 15.03 -12.77
N ILE A 232 12.75 14.17 -12.38
CA ILE A 232 12.58 12.71 -12.41
C ILE A 232 11.71 12.18 -11.24
N PHE A 233 11.53 12.98 -10.19
CA PHE A 233 10.87 12.55 -8.95
C PHE A 233 9.42 12.11 -9.13
N GLY A 234 8.66 12.76 -10.01
CA GLY A 234 7.28 12.37 -10.33
C GLY A 234 7.15 10.89 -10.69
N PRO A 235 7.69 10.45 -11.84
CA PRO A 235 7.64 9.05 -12.25
C PRO A 235 8.44 8.12 -11.32
N TYR A 236 9.56 8.58 -10.77
CA TYR A 236 10.39 7.75 -9.87
C TYR A 236 9.63 7.36 -8.60
N PHE A 237 8.97 8.32 -7.95
CA PHE A 237 8.16 8.04 -6.78
C PHE A 237 7.03 7.08 -7.12
N VAL A 238 6.30 7.30 -8.23
CA VAL A 238 5.18 6.43 -8.65
C VAL A 238 5.62 4.98 -8.82
N VAL A 239 6.78 4.74 -9.43
CA VAL A 239 7.36 3.39 -9.52
C VAL A 239 7.67 2.82 -8.13
N GLY A 240 8.32 3.60 -7.27
CA GLY A 240 8.61 3.20 -5.90
C GLY A 240 7.36 2.86 -5.07
N ALA A 241 6.27 3.62 -5.25
CA ALA A 241 4.99 3.33 -4.61
C ALA A 241 4.40 1.99 -5.05
N ILE A 242 4.33 1.76 -6.35
CA ILE A 242 3.85 0.48 -6.88
C ILE A 242 4.71 -0.67 -6.37
N PHE A 243 6.03 -0.49 -6.34
CA PHE A 243 6.99 -1.50 -5.89
C PHE A 243 6.79 -1.90 -4.42
N SER A 244 6.83 -0.92 -3.51
CA SER A 244 6.61 -1.10 -2.06
C SER A 244 5.21 -1.62 -1.72
N GLY A 245 4.19 -1.15 -2.44
CA GLY A 245 2.84 -1.61 -2.19
C GLY A 245 2.61 -3.07 -2.63
N ILE A 246 3.15 -3.50 -3.78
CA ILE A 246 3.00 -4.90 -4.24
C ILE A 246 3.75 -5.82 -3.26
N ALA A 247 4.93 -5.39 -2.78
CA ALA A 247 5.65 -6.10 -1.73
C ALA A 247 4.80 -6.23 -0.45
N THR A 248 4.14 -5.16 0.00
CA THR A 248 3.23 -5.21 1.15
C THR A 248 2.02 -6.12 0.91
N LEU A 249 1.45 -6.09 -0.30
CA LEU A 249 0.37 -6.99 -0.70
C LEU A 249 0.79 -8.47 -0.63
N PHE A 250 2.02 -8.81 -1.03
CA PHE A 250 2.55 -10.16 -0.90
C PHE A 250 2.56 -10.67 0.54
N ILE A 251 3.06 -9.83 1.46
CA ILE A 251 3.11 -10.16 2.88
C ILE A 251 1.69 -10.38 3.40
N ALA A 252 0.76 -9.48 3.09
CA ALA A 252 -0.64 -9.59 3.49
C ALA A 252 -1.31 -10.86 2.92
N MET A 253 -1.15 -11.13 1.63
CA MET A 253 -1.69 -12.34 0.99
C MET A 253 -1.12 -13.62 1.58
N ALA A 254 0.19 -13.68 1.84
CA ALA A 254 0.84 -14.87 2.39
C ALA A 254 0.36 -15.17 3.83
N ILE A 255 0.24 -14.13 4.67
CA ILE A 255 -0.31 -14.25 6.03
C ILE A 255 -1.76 -14.73 5.94
N MET A 256 -2.59 -14.08 5.12
CA MET A 256 -4.01 -14.41 4.98
C MET A 256 -4.21 -15.83 4.42
N ARG A 257 -3.40 -16.24 3.44
CA ARG A 257 -3.42 -17.59 2.86
C ARG A 257 -3.29 -18.66 3.93
N LYS A 258 -2.36 -18.50 4.89
CA LYS A 258 -2.12 -19.48 5.96
C LYS A 258 -3.06 -19.34 7.15
N VAL A 259 -3.31 -18.12 7.62
CA VAL A 259 -4.12 -17.88 8.83
C VAL A 259 -5.59 -18.19 8.59
N LEU A 260 -6.12 -17.82 7.42
CA LEU A 260 -7.52 -18.01 7.06
C LEU A 260 -7.76 -19.28 6.22
N ARG A 261 -6.72 -20.09 5.96
CA ARG A 261 -6.79 -21.33 5.16
C ARG A 261 -7.37 -21.09 3.76
N LEU A 262 -6.86 -20.07 3.07
CA LEU A 262 -7.33 -19.66 1.75
C LEU A 262 -6.47 -20.23 0.61
N GLU A 263 -5.73 -21.32 0.85
CA GLU A 263 -4.81 -21.92 -0.13
C GLU A 263 -5.48 -22.32 -1.45
N ALA A 264 -6.78 -22.64 -1.42
CA ALA A 264 -7.56 -22.99 -2.61
C ALA A 264 -7.81 -21.79 -3.56
N TRP A 265 -7.86 -20.55 -3.04
CA TRP A 265 -8.17 -19.34 -3.83
C TRP A 265 -6.94 -18.45 -4.05
N LEU A 266 -6.00 -18.46 -3.10
CA LEU A 266 -4.70 -17.81 -3.21
C LEU A 266 -3.66 -18.83 -3.67
N THR A 267 -3.75 -19.21 -4.94
CA THR A 267 -2.89 -20.23 -5.55
C THR A 267 -1.49 -19.68 -5.86
N ASP A 268 -0.56 -20.57 -6.22
CA ASP A 268 0.81 -20.17 -6.58
C ASP A 268 0.86 -19.33 -7.87
N LYS A 269 -0.20 -19.38 -8.70
CA LYS A 269 -0.33 -18.57 -9.91
C LYS A 269 -0.29 -17.07 -9.62
N GLN A 270 -1.00 -16.62 -8.56
CA GLN A 270 -0.97 -15.22 -8.15
C GLN A 270 0.45 -14.80 -7.73
N PHE A 271 1.18 -15.68 -7.04
CA PHE A 271 2.54 -15.38 -6.59
C PHE A 271 3.56 -15.36 -7.74
N ASP A 272 3.44 -16.25 -8.74
CA ASP A 272 4.30 -16.25 -9.93
C ASP A 272 4.11 -14.95 -10.75
N TYR A 273 2.85 -14.57 -11.03
CA TYR A 273 2.55 -13.38 -11.86
C TYR A 273 2.88 -12.07 -11.16
N LEU A 274 2.48 -11.90 -9.90
CA LEU A 274 2.86 -10.70 -9.14
C LEU A 274 4.36 -10.68 -8.85
N GLY A 275 5.03 -11.83 -8.76
CA GLY A 275 6.47 -11.92 -8.52
C GLY A 275 7.26 -11.46 -9.74
N LEU A 276 6.76 -11.77 -10.94
CA LEU A 276 7.30 -11.21 -12.18
C LEU A 276 7.09 -9.69 -12.24
N LEU A 277 5.91 -9.20 -11.85
CA LEU A 277 5.65 -7.75 -11.79
C LEU A 277 6.60 -7.05 -10.80
N LEU A 278 6.84 -7.65 -9.63
CA LEU A 278 7.78 -7.16 -8.62
C LEU A 278 9.21 -7.07 -9.15
N LEU A 279 9.65 -8.07 -9.94
CA LEU A 279 10.95 -8.06 -10.62
C LEU A 279 11.05 -6.93 -11.64
N VAL A 280 10.00 -6.70 -12.44
CA VAL A 280 9.96 -5.59 -13.41
C VAL A 280 10.02 -4.24 -12.67
N MET A 281 9.31 -4.10 -11.54
CA MET A 281 9.38 -2.90 -10.72
C MET A 281 10.77 -2.68 -10.12
N SER A 282 11.47 -3.74 -9.70
CA SER A 282 12.87 -3.67 -9.26
C SER A 282 13.79 -3.16 -10.39
N ALA A 283 13.59 -3.61 -11.63
CA ALA A 283 14.33 -3.10 -12.79
C ALA A 283 14.07 -1.61 -13.05
N PHE A 284 12.81 -1.17 -13.00
CA PHE A 284 12.48 0.25 -13.14
C PHE A 284 13.09 1.08 -12.01
N TRP A 285 13.01 0.59 -10.77
CA TRP A 285 13.64 1.25 -9.62
C TRP A 285 15.15 1.42 -9.81
N CYS A 286 15.85 0.37 -10.26
CA CYS A 286 17.27 0.44 -10.59
C CYS A 286 17.55 1.49 -11.67
N TYR A 287 16.72 1.54 -12.72
CA TYR A 287 16.85 2.53 -13.78
C TYR A 287 16.72 3.96 -13.25
N PHE A 288 15.68 4.25 -12.48
CA PHE A 288 15.46 5.60 -11.94
C PHE A 288 16.53 6.01 -10.94
N THR A 289 16.93 5.10 -10.05
CA THR A 289 18.05 5.33 -9.12
C THR A 289 19.33 5.62 -9.90
N PHE A 290 19.66 4.79 -10.90
CA PHE A 290 20.84 5.02 -11.73
C PHE A 290 20.76 6.35 -12.48
N ALA A 291 19.62 6.68 -13.07
CA ALA A 291 19.41 7.91 -13.83
C ALA A 291 19.56 9.15 -12.95
N GLU A 292 19.01 9.15 -11.73
CA GLU A 292 19.17 10.23 -10.76
C GLU A 292 20.66 10.51 -10.51
N TYR A 293 21.39 9.51 -10.02
CA TYR A 293 22.81 9.68 -9.67
C TYR A 293 23.69 9.97 -10.89
N LEU A 294 23.39 9.39 -12.06
CA LEU A 294 24.08 9.70 -13.31
C LEU A 294 23.94 11.18 -13.65
N THR A 295 22.72 11.72 -13.58
CA THR A 295 22.49 13.14 -13.87
C THR A 295 23.12 14.08 -12.84
N THR A 296 23.12 13.70 -11.56
CA THR A 296 23.79 14.46 -10.50
C THR A 296 25.30 14.53 -10.74
N VAL A 297 25.95 13.39 -11.02
CA VAL A 297 27.39 13.32 -11.31
C VAL A 297 27.73 14.05 -12.60
N TYR A 298 26.89 13.93 -13.63
CA TYR A 298 27.06 14.63 -14.90
C TYR A 298 27.01 16.16 -14.73
N SER A 299 26.08 16.67 -13.90
CA SER A 299 25.97 18.11 -13.64
C SER A 299 27.11 18.65 -12.77
N ALA A 300 27.71 17.80 -11.93
CA ALA A 300 28.87 18.11 -11.08
C ALA A 300 28.76 19.41 -10.26
N LEU A 301 27.54 19.80 -9.86
CA LEU A 301 27.32 20.96 -8.99
C LEU A 301 27.82 20.65 -7.58
N THR A 302 28.59 21.55 -6.99
CA THR A 302 29.26 21.32 -5.70
C THR A 302 28.29 20.93 -4.58
N HIS A 303 27.19 21.66 -4.43
CA HIS A 303 26.17 21.40 -3.39
C HIS A 303 25.45 20.05 -3.60
N GLU A 304 25.18 19.67 -4.84
CA GLU A 304 24.61 18.36 -5.19
C GLU A 304 25.58 17.21 -4.85
N MET A 305 26.87 17.39 -5.18
CA MET A 305 27.91 16.40 -4.92
C MET A 305 28.15 16.18 -3.42
N HIS A 306 28.08 17.22 -2.59
CA HIS A 306 28.18 17.04 -1.13
C HIS A 306 27.11 16.11 -0.56
N VAL A 307 25.88 16.16 -1.09
CA VAL A 307 24.80 15.25 -0.69
C VAL A 307 25.01 13.86 -1.30
N ALA A 308 25.42 13.77 -2.56
CA ALA A 308 25.70 12.48 -3.21
C ALA A 308 26.84 11.72 -2.51
N ASP A 309 27.93 12.39 -2.16
CA ASP A 309 29.08 11.79 -1.45
C ASP A 309 28.67 11.29 -0.07
N ALA A 310 27.81 12.04 0.65
CA ALA A 310 27.28 11.61 1.94
C ALA A 310 26.47 10.32 1.84
N LYS A 311 25.72 10.15 0.74
CA LYS A 311 24.93 8.95 0.44
C LYS A 311 25.77 7.79 -0.08
N LEU A 312 26.82 8.02 -0.88
CA LEU A 312 27.61 6.95 -1.51
C LEU A 312 28.76 6.45 -0.63
N TYR A 313 29.46 7.37 0.04
CA TYR A 313 30.71 7.11 0.76
C TYR A 313 30.72 7.61 2.20
N GLY A 314 29.82 8.54 2.56
CA GLY A 314 29.78 9.17 3.87
C GLY A 314 28.87 8.47 4.89
N GLU A 315 28.34 9.26 5.82
CA GLU A 315 27.56 8.80 6.98
C GLU A 315 26.26 8.06 6.63
N TYR A 316 25.73 8.26 5.43
CA TYR A 316 24.52 7.61 4.93
C TYR A 316 24.81 6.46 3.93
N ALA A 317 26.09 6.12 3.70
CA ALA A 317 26.50 5.03 2.81
C ALA A 317 25.88 3.69 3.19
N TRP A 318 25.81 3.37 4.49
CA TRP A 318 25.18 2.13 4.95
C TRP A 318 23.71 2.06 4.54
N ALA A 319 22.97 3.17 4.64
CA ALA A 319 21.55 3.23 4.32
C ALA A 319 21.33 3.11 2.80
N PHE A 320 22.17 3.80 2.01
CA PHE A 320 22.12 3.73 0.56
C PHE A 320 22.46 2.33 0.02
N TRP A 321 23.56 1.72 0.46
CA TRP A 321 23.95 0.39 -0.03
C TRP A 321 23.02 -0.71 0.47
N LEU A 322 22.48 -0.59 1.69
CA LEU A 322 21.43 -1.50 2.17
C LEU A 322 20.15 -1.34 1.35
N MET A 323 19.74 -0.11 1.01
CA MET A 323 18.63 0.14 0.09
C MET A 323 18.87 -0.54 -1.28
N VAL A 324 20.03 -0.37 -1.90
CA VAL A 324 20.38 -1.01 -3.18
C VAL A 324 20.36 -2.54 -3.06
N PHE A 325 20.93 -3.11 -1.99
CA PHE A 325 20.90 -4.54 -1.75
C PHE A 325 19.46 -5.09 -1.65
N CYS A 326 18.62 -4.40 -0.87
CA CYS A 326 17.22 -4.73 -0.64
C CYS A 326 16.34 -4.61 -1.89
N ASN A 327 16.52 -3.55 -2.69
CA ASN A 327 15.64 -3.21 -3.81
C ASN A 327 16.10 -3.78 -5.15
N ALA A 328 17.39 -4.09 -5.30
CA ALA A 328 17.95 -4.67 -6.52
C ALA A 328 18.45 -6.10 -6.29
N VAL A 329 19.46 -6.28 -5.44
CA VAL A 329 20.19 -7.57 -5.36
C VAL A 329 19.28 -8.72 -4.95
N VAL A 330 18.50 -8.55 -3.88
CA VAL A 330 17.60 -9.60 -3.37
C VAL A 330 16.48 -9.95 -4.37
N PRO A 331 15.71 -8.98 -4.92
CA PRO A 331 14.66 -9.26 -5.91
C PRO A 331 15.20 -9.93 -7.18
N PHE A 332 16.34 -9.47 -7.72
CA PHE A 332 16.95 -10.10 -8.89
C PHE A 332 17.45 -11.53 -8.60
N ALA A 333 18.06 -11.76 -7.43
CA ALA A 333 18.54 -13.09 -7.05
C ALA A 333 17.40 -14.11 -6.92
N ILE A 334 16.27 -13.71 -6.34
CA ILE A 334 15.15 -14.62 -6.05
C ILE A 334 14.17 -14.71 -7.23
N LEU A 335 13.72 -13.59 -7.79
CA LEU A 335 12.53 -13.55 -8.65
C LEU A 335 12.81 -13.76 -10.14
N THR A 336 14.08 -13.66 -10.56
CA THR A 336 14.47 -13.93 -11.96
C THR A 336 14.12 -15.35 -12.38
N ARG A 337 14.40 -16.32 -11.50
CA ARG A 337 14.07 -17.73 -11.75
C ARG A 337 12.65 -18.03 -11.32
N ARG A 338 11.91 -18.75 -12.16
CA ARG A 338 10.56 -19.23 -11.81
C ARG A 338 10.53 -20.06 -10.52
N ALA A 339 11.61 -20.81 -10.24
CA ALA A 339 11.78 -21.58 -9.02
C ALA A 339 11.87 -20.72 -7.74
N GLY A 340 12.24 -19.44 -7.85
CA GLY A 340 12.27 -18.52 -6.71
C GLY A 340 10.98 -17.72 -6.54
N ARG A 341 10.09 -17.69 -7.55
CA ARG A 341 8.76 -17.07 -7.46
C ARG A 341 7.73 -17.97 -6.76
N THR A 342 8.13 -18.55 -5.64
CA THR A 342 7.27 -19.31 -4.72
C THR A 342 6.70 -18.38 -3.66
N VAL A 343 5.76 -18.87 -2.85
CA VAL A 343 5.21 -18.11 -1.71
C VAL A 343 6.32 -17.61 -0.78
N MET A 344 7.26 -18.49 -0.41
CA MET A 344 8.34 -18.11 0.50
C MET A 344 9.31 -17.14 -0.16
N GLY A 345 9.73 -17.41 -1.41
CA GLY A 345 10.68 -16.54 -2.11
C GLY A 345 10.12 -15.12 -2.35
N THR A 346 8.85 -15.01 -2.73
CA THR A 346 8.19 -13.71 -2.89
C THR A 346 7.99 -12.97 -1.57
N VAL A 347 7.69 -13.67 -0.46
CA VAL A 347 7.63 -13.04 0.88
C VAL A 347 8.99 -12.52 1.31
N ILE A 348 10.05 -13.31 1.16
CA ILE A 348 11.42 -12.88 1.50
C ILE A 348 11.78 -11.65 0.68
N ALA A 349 11.62 -11.70 -0.65
CA ALA A 349 11.89 -10.54 -1.51
C ALA A 349 11.08 -9.31 -1.09
N SER A 350 9.80 -9.49 -0.75
CA SER A 350 8.91 -8.40 -0.35
C SER A 350 9.30 -7.74 0.98
N VAL A 351 9.76 -8.52 1.96
CA VAL A 351 10.27 -7.96 3.23
C VAL A 351 11.49 -7.09 2.99
N PHE A 352 12.46 -7.58 2.20
CA PHE A 352 13.64 -6.80 1.85
C PHE A 352 13.27 -5.55 1.06
N ILE A 353 12.38 -5.65 0.06
CA ILE A 353 11.91 -4.49 -0.71
C ILE A 353 11.26 -3.45 0.21
N ASN A 354 10.39 -3.84 1.13
CA ASN A 354 9.78 -2.85 2.03
C ASN A 354 10.81 -2.14 2.93
N ILE A 355 11.84 -2.86 3.40
CA ILE A 355 12.95 -2.26 4.13
C ILE A 355 13.72 -1.29 3.22
N GLY A 356 14.07 -1.72 2.01
CA GLY A 356 14.79 -0.90 1.04
C GLY A 356 14.02 0.34 0.61
N MET A 357 12.72 0.21 0.33
CA MET A 357 11.83 1.32 -0.02
C MET A 357 11.64 2.31 1.13
N TRP A 358 11.61 1.85 2.38
CA TRP A 358 11.62 2.76 3.54
C TRP A 358 12.95 3.52 3.62
N LEU A 359 14.08 2.81 3.42
CA LEU A 359 15.41 3.43 3.37
C LEU A 359 15.56 4.41 2.20
N GLU A 360 14.92 4.17 1.06
CA GLU A 360 14.87 5.12 -0.06
C GLU A 360 14.21 6.43 0.38
N ARG A 361 13.04 6.36 1.03
CA ARG A 361 12.38 7.56 1.56
C ARG A 361 13.24 8.25 2.63
N PHE A 362 13.93 7.48 3.47
CA PHE A 362 14.84 8.03 4.48
C PHE A 362 16.04 8.74 3.85
N THR A 363 16.67 8.12 2.85
CA THR A 363 17.85 8.66 2.15
C THR A 363 17.51 9.81 1.19
N ILE A 364 16.25 9.94 0.77
CA ILE A 364 15.77 11.16 0.12
C ILE A 364 15.67 12.29 1.14
N VAL A 365 15.09 12.05 2.33
CA VAL A 365 14.81 13.11 3.31
C VAL A 365 16.04 13.56 4.11
N ALA A 366 16.66 12.64 4.87
CA ALA A 366 17.64 13.01 5.90
C ALA A 366 18.96 13.59 5.32
N PRO A 367 19.64 12.93 4.37
CA PRO A 367 20.95 13.39 3.88
C PRO A 367 20.90 14.78 3.23
N THR A 368 19.82 15.06 2.49
CA THR A 368 19.60 16.36 1.86
C THR A 368 19.45 17.47 2.92
N LEU A 369 18.70 17.22 3.99
CA LEU A 369 18.49 18.22 5.03
C LEU A 369 19.69 18.40 5.96
N THR A 370 20.52 17.39 6.15
CA THR A 370 21.77 17.52 6.93
C THR A 370 22.84 18.37 6.25
N ARG A 371 22.71 18.58 4.93
CA ARG A 371 23.68 19.27 4.08
C ARG A 371 23.00 20.32 3.19
N PRO A 372 22.42 21.38 3.77
CA PRO A 372 21.75 22.41 3.00
C PRO A 372 22.76 23.25 2.19
N SER A 373 22.29 23.92 1.13
CA SER A 373 23.13 24.80 0.30
C SER A 373 23.63 26.07 1.03
N LEU A 374 22.91 26.49 2.07
CA LEU A 374 23.29 27.63 2.92
C LEU A 374 24.37 27.19 3.91
N ALA A 375 25.21 28.13 4.37
CA ALA A 375 26.32 27.89 5.31
C ALA A 375 25.87 27.54 6.75
N PHE A 376 24.84 26.72 6.90
CA PHE A 376 24.52 26.07 8.16
C PHE A 376 25.57 25.01 8.47
N GLU A 377 25.81 24.79 9.77
CA GLU A 377 26.63 23.67 10.21
C GLU A 377 26.00 22.34 9.80
N HIS A 378 26.87 21.38 9.50
CA HIS A 378 26.45 20.01 9.22
C HIS A 378 25.77 19.45 10.46
N ALA A 379 24.53 18.98 10.32
CA ALA A 379 23.81 18.31 11.39
C ALA A 379 23.79 16.80 11.16
N ILE A 380 23.66 16.04 12.25
CA ILE A 380 23.39 14.61 12.19
C ILE A 380 21.96 14.39 12.65
N TYR A 381 21.16 13.70 11.85
CA TYR A 381 19.82 13.30 12.24
C TYR A 381 19.82 11.92 12.87
N GLN A 382 19.39 11.83 14.12
CA GLN A 382 19.16 10.57 14.83
C GLN A 382 17.73 10.56 15.36
N PRO A 383 16.89 9.60 14.95
CA PRO A 383 15.53 9.51 15.45
C PRO A 383 15.52 9.29 16.96
N SER A 384 14.73 10.09 17.65
CA SER A 384 14.45 9.95 19.07
C SER A 384 13.64 8.68 19.36
N TRP A 385 13.60 8.29 20.64
CA TRP A 385 12.72 7.20 21.09
C TRP A 385 11.24 7.51 20.82
N VAL A 386 10.84 8.78 20.80
CA VAL A 386 9.46 9.23 20.53
C VAL A 386 9.09 8.93 19.08
N GLU A 387 9.94 9.34 18.15
CA GLU A 387 9.77 9.08 16.73
C GLU A 387 9.70 7.58 16.43
N ILE A 388 10.62 6.79 17.02
CA ILE A 388 10.64 5.33 16.86
C ILE A 388 9.35 4.71 17.43
N SER A 389 8.92 5.16 18.61
CA SER A 389 7.71 4.65 19.28
C SER A 389 6.45 4.91 18.44
N ILE A 390 6.34 6.10 17.86
CA ILE A 390 5.23 6.45 16.95
C ILE A 390 5.30 5.63 15.67
N THR A 391 6.49 5.38 15.12
CA THR A 391 6.68 4.56 13.92
C THR A 391 6.21 3.12 14.17
N VAL A 392 6.63 2.52 15.29
CA VAL A 392 6.18 1.18 15.71
C VAL A 392 4.67 1.16 15.95
N GLY A 393 4.12 2.18 16.62
CA GLY A 393 2.69 2.34 16.82
C GLY A 393 1.91 2.47 15.51
N SER A 394 2.48 3.11 14.49
CA SER A 394 1.88 3.29 13.16
C SER A 394 1.84 1.99 12.37
N LEU A 395 2.93 1.21 12.37
CA LEU A 395 2.96 -0.15 11.81
C LEU A 395 1.97 -1.07 12.52
N ALA A 396 1.90 -0.98 13.85
CA ALA A 396 0.93 -1.74 14.64
C ALA A 396 -0.51 -1.31 14.34
N LEU A 397 -0.78 -0.02 14.15
CA LEU A 397 -2.09 0.51 13.77
C LEU A 397 -2.51 0.00 12.39
N PHE A 398 -1.61 0.02 11.41
CA PHE A 398 -1.86 -0.55 10.08
C PHE A 398 -2.28 -2.02 10.17
N ALA A 399 -1.50 -2.84 10.89
CA ALA A 399 -1.79 -4.26 11.09
C ALA A 399 -3.10 -4.47 11.89
N LEU A 400 -3.36 -3.64 12.91
CA LEU A 400 -4.55 -3.72 13.74
C LEU A 400 -5.83 -3.42 12.96
N LEU A 401 -5.83 -2.34 12.16
CA LEU A 401 -6.94 -1.99 11.27
C LEU A 401 -7.23 -3.13 10.29
N PHE A 402 -6.19 -3.72 9.71
CA PHE A 402 -6.29 -4.86 8.80
C PHE A 402 -6.91 -6.10 9.49
N VAL A 403 -6.44 -6.45 10.69
CA VAL A 403 -6.96 -7.57 11.49
C VAL A 403 -8.41 -7.34 11.91
N ILE A 404 -8.76 -6.13 12.36
CA ILE A 404 -10.14 -5.77 12.73
C ILE A 404 -11.05 -5.88 11.50
N PHE A 405 -10.63 -5.33 10.36
CA PHE A 405 -11.43 -5.34 9.14
C PHE A 405 -11.77 -6.77 8.69
N PHE A 406 -10.78 -7.66 8.57
CA PHE A 406 -11.04 -9.05 8.15
C PHE A 406 -11.67 -9.92 9.23
N LYS A 407 -11.75 -9.44 10.47
CA LYS A 407 -12.59 -10.06 11.50
C LYS A 407 -14.06 -9.67 11.35
N LEU A 408 -14.34 -8.47 10.82
CA LEU A 408 -15.69 -7.92 10.63
C LEU A 408 -16.27 -8.20 9.25
N PHE A 409 -15.44 -8.33 8.22
CA PHE A 409 -15.83 -8.34 6.82
C PHE A 409 -15.13 -9.47 6.06
N PRO A 410 -15.72 -9.94 4.94
CA PRO A 410 -15.22 -11.11 4.23
C PRO A 410 -13.88 -10.81 3.54
N SER A 411 -12.95 -11.76 3.63
CA SER A 411 -11.59 -11.60 3.10
C SER A 411 -11.47 -11.73 1.58
N LEU A 412 -12.47 -12.33 0.94
CA LEU A 412 -12.57 -12.50 -0.50
C LEU A 412 -13.89 -11.89 -0.97
N ALA A 413 -13.90 -11.33 -2.18
CA ALA A 413 -15.13 -10.92 -2.85
C ALA A 413 -15.87 -12.18 -3.34
N ILE A 414 -16.86 -12.65 -2.57
CA ILE A 414 -17.42 -14.00 -2.75
C ILE A 414 -18.07 -14.11 -4.13
N TRP A 415 -18.86 -13.10 -4.49
CA TRP A 415 -19.58 -13.08 -5.77
C TRP A 415 -18.63 -12.99 -6.98
N GLU A 416 -17.55 -12.19 -6.90
CA GLU A 416 -16.58 -12.09 -7.99
C GLU A 416 -15.85 -13.42 -8.20
N VAL A 417 -15.44 -14.07 -7.09
CA VAL A 417 -14.74 -15.36 -7.14
C VAL A 417 -15.65 -16.45 -7.71
N GLU A 418 -16.93 -16.51 -7.32
CA GLU A 418 -17.91 -17.45 -7.88
C GLU A 418 -18.07 -17.27 -9.40
N GLU A 419 -18.30 -16.03 -9.84
CA GLU A 419 -18.40 -15.70 -11.28
C GLU A 419 -17.10 -16.07 -12.03
N GLY A 420 -15.95 -15.97 -11.36
CA GLY A 420 -14.66 -16.31 -11.95
C GLY A 420 -14.50 -17.82 -12.18
N ILE A 421 -15.01 -18.61 -11.24
CA ILE A 421 -15.03 -20.08 -11.34
C ILE A 421 -15.95 -20.51 -12.50
N GLU A 422 -17.14 -19.90 -12.60
CA GLU A 422 -18.09 -20.19 -13.68
C GLU A 422 -17.51 -19.89 -15.07
N ILE A 423 -16.79 -18.77 -15.23
CA ILE A 423 -16.11 -18.41 -16.48
C ILE A 423 -15.00 -19.41 -16.81
N GLU A 424 -14.21 -19.84 -15.81
CA GLU A 424 -13.13 -20.80 -16.03
C GLU A 424 -13.69 -22.17 -16.43
N GLU A 425 -14.76 -22.62 -15.78
CA GLU A 425 -15.46 -23.86 -16.10
C GLU A 425 -16.03 -23.83 -17.52
N ARG A 426 -16.71 -22.73 -17.91
CA ARG A 426 -17.22 -22.54 -19.27
C ARG A 426 -16.10 -22.58 -20.32
N ASN A 427 -14.97 -21.94 -20.04
CA ASN A 427 -13.81 -21.94 -20.94
C ASN A 427 -13.18 -23.34 -21.07
N ARG A 428 -13.17 -24.14 -19.99
CA ARG A 428 -12.70 -25.54 -20.03
C ARG A 428 -13.61 -26.41 -20.89
N ILE A 429 -14.94 -26.29 -20.71
CA ILE A 429 -15.94 -27.02 -21.50
C ILE A 429 -15.81 -26.66 -22.99
N ASN A 430 -15.74 -25.37 -23.33
CA ASN A 430 -15.57 -24.93 -24.72
C ASN A 430 -14.27 -25.48 -25.36
N LYS A 431 -13.19 -25.54 -24.58
CA LYS A 431 -11.93 -26.12 -25.06
C LYS A 431 -12.03 -27.63 -25.28
N GLN A 432 -12.75 -28.35 -24.42
CA GLN A 432 -12.99 -29.79 -24.58
C GLN A 432 -13.84 -30.08 -25.83
N LEU A 433 -14.94 -29.35 -26.00
CA LEU A 433 -15.79 -29.46 -27.19
C LEU A 433 -15.00 -29.21 -28.47
N SER A 434 -14.21 -28.12 -28.52
CA SER A 434 -13.36 -27.83 -29.68
C SER A 434 -12.33 -28.94 -29.97
N LEU A 435 -11.78 -29.60 -28.95
CA LEU A 435 -10.86 -30.73 -29.13
C LEU A 435 -11.57 -32.00 -29.61
N GLU A 436 -12.82 -32.21 -29.19
CA GLU A 436 -13.65 -33.32 -29.66
C GLU A 436 -14.05 -33.13 -31.12
N ASP A 437 -14.44 -31.90 -31.50
CA ASP A 437 -14.75 -31.54 -32.88
C ASP A 437 -13.54 -31.76 -33.81
N LEU A 438 -12.35 -31.31 -33.38
CA LEU A 438 -11.11 -31.54 -34.13
C LEU A 438 -10.80 -33.03 -34.31
N ARG A 439 -10.98 -33.84 -33.25
CA ARG A 439 -10.79 -35.30 -33.31
C ARG A 439 -11.83 -36.01 -34.17
N ALA A 440 -13.04 -35.47 -34.26
CA ALA A 440 -14.08 -35.98 -35.14
C ALA A 440 -13.76 -35.67 -36.61
N MET A 441 -13.22 -34.49 -36.90
CA MET A 441 -12.74 -34.11 -38.25
C MET A 441 -11.52 -34.91 -38.71
N GLU A 442 -10.61 -35.29 -37.80
CA GLU A 442 -9.46 -36.17 -38.13
C GLU A 442 -9.87 -37.62 -38.44
N LYS A 443 -11.07 -38.04 -38.01
CA LYS A 443 -11.59 -39.40 -38.23
C LYS A 443 -12.53 -39.53 -39.42
N ALA A 444 -12.99 -38.40 -39.98
CA ALA A 444 -13.80 -38.32 -41.18
C ALA A 444 -12.90 -38.11 -42.41
#